data_AF-A0A1R0GTC8-F1
#
_entry.id   AF-A0A1R0GTC8-F1
#
_cell.length_a   1.000
_cell.length_b   1.000
_cell.length_c   1.000
_cell.angle_alpha   90.00
_cell.angle_beta   90.00
_cell.angle_gamma   90.00
#
_symmetry.space_group_name_H-M   'P 1'
#
loop_
_entity.id
_entity.type
_entity.pdbx_description
1 polymer ?
#
loop_
_entity_poly.entity_id
_entity_poly.type
_entity_poly.pdbx_seq_one_letter_code
_entity_poly.pdbx_strand_id
1 'polypeptide(L)'
;MTELEAYPELLQTIPAMQEDFFRSQMTEEKRKDIIYACPKVTGLNYIPPLLNDTALNTVKKLDSMLYGIQLTLANMARKIDYFVHNRIRNNPGAKPETDDALELAEIMRILISDLESSIIQSRVDTLYKSMELPGKAPQLLESANKPSVDQEKLDALLFSKKTERKPRKMGYKKPFL
;
A
#
# COMPACT_ATOMS: atom_id res chain seq x y z
N MET A 1 11.24 -16.86 8.02
CA MET A 1 11.30 -15.39 8.02
C MET A 1 12.75 -14.97 8.13
N THR A 2 13.17 -13.84 7.60
CA THR A 2 14.54 -13.36 7.81
C THR A 2 14.47 -11.94 8.26
N GLU A 3 15.17 -11.70 9.34
CA GLU A 3 15.19 -10.42 10.01
C GLU A 3 16.27 -9.57 9.34
N LEU A 4 15.88 -8.35 8.98
CA LEU A 4 16.79 -7.31 8.54
C LEU A 4 17.13 -6.50 9.78
N GLU A 5 18.37 -6.57 10.24
CA GLU A 5 18.84 -5.70 11.31
C GLU A 5 19.01 -4.28 10.78
N ALA A 6 18.53 -3.30 11.55
CA ALA A 6 18.67 -1.89 11.20
C ALA A 6 20.12 -1.45 11.42
N TYR A 7 20.86 -1.29 10.34
CA TYR A 7 22.24 -0.83 10.36
C TYR A 7 22.32 0.71 10.38
N PRO A 8 23.42 1.32 10.86
CA PRO A 8 23.51 2.76 11.08
C PRO A 8 23.16 3.61 9.86
N GLU A 9 23.60 3.23 8.67
CA GLU A 9 23.35 3.97 7.43
C GLU A 9 21.86 3.97 7.05
N LEU A 10 21.13 2.88 7.32
CA LEU A 10 19.68 2.81 7.13
C LEU A 10 18.95 3.78 8.05
N LEU A 11 19.32 3.78 9.33
CA LEU A 11 18.71 4.64 10.35
C LEU A 11 19.03 6.12 10.14
N GLN A 12 20.18 6.44 9.54
CA GLN A 12 20.52 7.82 9.14
C GLN A 12 19.74 8.26 7.90
N THR A 13 19.55 7.36 6.95
CA THR A 13 18.82 7.65 5.70
C THR A 13 17.32 7.80 5.96
N ILE A 14 16.75 6.98 6.84
CA ILE A 14 15.34 7.00 7.20
C ILE A 14 15.23 7.14 8.74
N PRO A 15 15.39 8.34 9.29
CA PRO A 15 15.33 8.57 10.73
C PRO A 15 14.01 8.09 11.37
N ALA A 16 12.92 8.13 10.61
CA ALA A 16 11.61 7.63 11.04
C ALA A 16 11.61 6.12 11.39
N MET A 17 12.60 5.34 10.94
CA MET A 17 12.76 3.93 11.35
C MET A 17 13.24 3.77 12.80
N GLN A 18 13.77 4.83 13.41
CA GLN A 18 14.13 4.84 14.83
C GLN A 18 12.92 5.11 15.73
N GLU A 19 11.83 5.63 15.15
CA GLU A 19 10.61 5.93 15.87
C GLU A 19 9.69 4.71 15.92
N ASP A 20 8.86 4.63 16.97
CA ASP A 20 7.82 3.59 17.05
C ASP A 20 6.78 3.83 15.94
N PHE A 21 6.70 2.90 15.00
CA PHE A 21 5.80 2.96 13.84
C PHE A 21 4.33 3.16 14.23
N PHE A 22 3.88 2.62 15.37
CA PHE A 22 2.48 2.73 15.79
C PHE A 22 2.20 3.99 16.61
N ARG A 23 3.23 4.66 17.12
CA ARG A 23 3.10 5.89 17.93
C ARG A 23 3.52 7.15 17.17
N SER A 24 4.18 7.02 16.03
CA SER A 24 4.58 8.12 15.16
C SER A 24 3.38 8.71 14.42
N GLN A 25 2.58 9.51 15.13
CA GLN A 25 1.51 10.29 14.52
C GLN A 25 2.08 11.50 13.78
N MET A 26 1.74 11.62 12.50
CA MET A 26 2.02 12.82 11.70
C MET A 26 1.16 14.00 12.17
N THR A 27 1.76 15.17 12.39
CA THR A 27 1.02 16.40 12.70
C THR A 27 0.16 16.85 11.53
N GLU A 28 -0.92 17.60 11.79
CA GLU A 28 -1.81 18.11 10.74
C GLU A 28 -1.07 19.01 9.75
N GLU A 29 -0.11 19.80 10.23
CA GLU A 29 0.70 20.71 9.41
C GLU A 29 1.57 19.91 8.44
N LYS A 30 2.34 18.94 8.95
CA LYS A 30 3.16 18.06 8.12
C LYS A 30 2.29 17.28 7.13
N ARG A 31 1.11 16.82 7.55
CA ARG A 31 0.16 16.13 6.66
C ARG A 31 -0.32 17.05 5.53
N LYS A 32 -0.69 18.29 5.84
CA LYS A 32 -1.12 19.29 4.85
C LYS A 32 0.01 19.59 3.88
N ASP A 33 1.20 19.92 4.36
CA ASP A 33 2.37 20.23 3.53
C ASP A 33 2.65 19.10 2.54
N ILE A 34 2.61 17.87 3.06
CA ILE A 34 2.80 16.65 2.29
C ILE A 34 1.71 16.46 1.20
N ILE A 35 0.44 16.74 1.52
CA ILE A 35 -0.68 16.60 0.58
C ILE A 35 -0.60 17.68 -0.50
N TYR A 36 -0.30 18.91 -0.12
CA TYR A 36 -0.23 20.07 -1.03
C TYR A 36 1.03 20.08 -1.89
N ALA A 37 2.12 19.44 -1.45
CA ALA A 37 3.34 19.30 -2.23
C ALA A 37 3.16 18.41 -3.49
N CYS A 38 2.11 17.60 -3.56
CA CYS A 38 1.89 16.65 -4.64
C CYS A 38 0.76 17.13 -5.58
N PRO A 39 1.04 17.45 -6.86
CA PRO A 39 0.00 17.86 -7.80
C PRO A 39 -0.99 16.71 -8.06
N LYS A 40 -2.26 17.07 -8.30
CA LYS A 40 -3.27 16.10 -8.70
C LYS A 40 -3.00 15.67 -10.15
N VAL A 41 -2.90 14.36 -10.38
CA VAL A 41 -2.80 13.80 -11.73
C VAL A 41 -4.18 13.88 -12.39
N THR A 42 -4.29 14.62 -13.49
CA THR A 42 -5.51 14.69 -14.30
C THR A 42 -5.76 13.34 -14.98
N GLY A 43 -6.96 12.78 -14.79
CA GLY A 43 -7.35 11.48 -15.35
C GLY A 43 -7.45 10.34 -14.33
N LEU A 44 -6.99 10.55 -13.09
CA LEU A 44 -7.19 9.61 -11.98
C LEU A 44 -8.23 10.15 -11.00
N ASN A 45 -9.22 9.33 -10.66
CA ASN A 45 -10.25 9.70 -9.68
C ASN A 45 -9.83 9.23 -8.28
N TYR A 46 -9.39 10.19 -7.45
CA TYR A 46 -8.99 9.94 -6.06
C TYR A 46 -10.12 10.25 -5.06
N ILE A 47 -11.31 10.63 -5.52
CA ILE A 47 -12.42 10.98 -4.63
C ILE A 47 -13.07 9.68 -4.17
N PRO A 48 -13.02 9.34 -2.86
CA PRO A 48 -13.68 8.15 -2.37
C PRO A 48 -15.20 8.31 -2.52
N PRO A 49 -15.93 7.24 -2.87
CA PRO A 49 -17.38 7.31 -3.03
C PRO A 49 -18.06 7.73 -1.71
N LEU A 50 -19.00 8.68 -1.80
CA LEU A 50 -19.84 9.09 -0.68
C LEU A 50 -20.96 8.05 -0.50
N LEU A 51 -21.19 7.61 0.73
CA LEU A 51 -22.31 6.73 1.06
C LEU A 51 -23.32 7.49 1.93
N ASN A 52 -24.59 7.31 1.61
CA ASN A 52 -25.76 8.14 1.93
C ASN A 52 -25.92 8.59 3.42
N ASP A 53 -26.54 9.76 3.62
CA ASP A 53 -26.83 10.42 4.91
C ASP A 53 -27.93 9.75 5.76
N THR A 54 -28.66 8.77 5.21
CA THR A 54 -29.84 8.16 5.87
C THR A 54 -29.48 7.08 6.92
N ALA A 55 -28.20 6.75 7.09
CA ALA A 55 -27.77 5.68 8.02
C ALA A 55 -27.92 6.05 9.51
N LEU A 56 -27.98 5.04 10.39
CA LEU A 56 -28.00 5.23 11.85
C LEU A 56 -26.72 5.95 12.36
N ASN A 57 -26.83 6.77 13.42
CA ASN A 57 -25.72 7.59 13.96
C ASN A 57 -24.45 6.78 14.27
N THR A 58 -24.59 5.55 14.79
CA THR A 58 -23.47 4.64 15.07
C THR A 58 -22.76 4.19 13.80
N VAL A 59 -23.52 3.96 12.72
CA VAL A 59 -23.01 3.59 11.39
C VAL A 59 -22.30 4.78 10.74
N LYS A 60 -22.80 6.01 10.93
CA LYS A 60 -22.14 7.23 10.43
C LYS A 60 -20.74 7.43 11.02
N LYS A 61 -20.53 7.11 12.30
CA LYS A 61 -19.21 7.23 12.94
C LYS A 61 -18.20 6.23 12.35
N LEU A 62 -18.62 4.97 12.17
CA LEU A 62 -17.77 3.94 11.57
C LEU A 62 -17.50 4.26 10.09
N ASP A 63 -18.51 4.67 9.33
CA ASP A 63 -18.34 5.07 7.93
C ASP A 63 -17.40 6.27 7.79
N SER A 64 -17.55 7.29 8.65
CA SER A 64 -16.66 8.46 8.66
C SER A 64 -15.21 8.07 8.94
N MET A 65 -14.97 7.12 9.84
CA MET A 65 -13.63 6.60 10.11
C MET A 65 -13.06 5.87 8.89
N LEU A 66 -13.84 4.97 8.28
CA LEU A 66 -13.44 4.23 7.07
C LEU A 66 -13.18 5.18 5.89
N TYR A 67 -14.00 6.21 5.73
CA TYR A 67 -13.81 7.27 4.74
C TYR A 67 -12.51 8.04 4.98
N GLY A 68 -12.19 8.37 6.24
CA GLY A 68 -10.91 9.01 6.60
C GLY A 68 -9.68 8.15 6.25
N ILE A 69 -9.78 6.84 6.45
CA ILE A 69 -8.73 5.88 6.05
C ILE A 69 -8.59 5.85 4.52
N GLN A 70 -9.70 5.75 3.78
CA GLN A 70 -9.68 5.79 2.31
C GLN A 70 -9.06 7.08 1.79
N LEU A 71 -9.40 8.24 2.36
CA LEU A 71 -8.80 9.50 1.96
C LEU A 71 -7.28 9.51 2.18
N THR A 72 -6.81 8.89 3.26
CA THR A 72 -5.38 8.75 3.55
C THR A 72 -4.69 7.85 2.54
N LEU A 73 -5.31 6.72 2.16
CA LEU A 73 -4.84 5.80 1.12
C LEU A 73 -4.75 6.47 -0.25
N ALA A 74 -5.79 7.20 -0.66
CA ALA A 74 -5.82 7.94 -1.91
C ALA A 74 -4.69 9.00 -1.97
N ASN A 75 -4.38 9.64 -0.85
CA ASN A 75 -3.26 10.57 -0.76
C ASN A 75 -1.89 9.86 -0.84
N MET A 76 -1.76 8.66 -0.27
CA MET A 76 -0.54 7.85 -0.44
C MET A 76 -0.34 7.40 -1.89
N ALA A 77 -1.39 6.89 -2.53
CA ALA A 77 -1.37 6.53 -3.95
C ALA A 77 -0.92 7.69 -4.83
N ARG A 78 -1.47 8.89 -4.61
CA ARG A 78 -1.09 10.09 -5.38
C ARG A 78 0.41 10.40 -5.31
N LYS A 79 1.05 10.22 -4.15
CA LYS A 79 2.49 10.43 -4.01
C LYS A 79 3.32 9.43 -4.79
N ILE A 80 2.89 8.17 -4.78
CA ILE A 80 3.54 7.10 -5.55
C ILE A 80 3.40 7.42 -7.04
N ASP A 81 2.21 7.79 -7.48
CA ASP A 81 1.95 8.18 -8.88
C ASP A 81 2.83 9.37 -9.31
N TYR A 82 3.01 10.37 -8.43
CA TYR A 82 3.90 11.51 -8.69
C TYR A 82 5.39 11.13 -8.69
N PHE A 83 5.81 10.24 -7.79
CA PHE A 83 7.16 9.69 -7.79
C PHE A 83 7.46 8.97 -9.12
N VAL A 84 6.54 8.10 -9.57
CA VAL A 84 6.62 7.40 -10.85
C VAL A 84 6.70 8.40 -12.01
N HIS A 85 5.83 9.42 -12.03
CA HIS A 85 5.87 10.48 -13.03
C HIS A 85 7.25 11.15 -13.13
N ASN A 86 7.80 11.58 -11.99
CA ASN A 86 9.11 12.25 -11.96
C ASN A 86 10.24 11.32 -12.43
N ARG A 87 10.17 10.05 -12.04
CA ARG A 87 11.19 9.06 -12.42
C ARG A 87 11.19 8.79 -13.92
N ILE A 88 10.01 8.59 -14.52
CA ILE A 88 9.87 8.41 -15.98
C ILE A 88 10.28 9.68 -16.74
N ARG A 89 9.92 10.86 -16.22
CA ARG A 89 10.30 12.14 -16.84
C ARG A 89 11.81 12.35 -16.86
N ASN A 90 12.51 11.99 -15.78
CA ASN A 90 13.95 12.15 -15.67
C ASN A 90 14.74 11.06 -16.40
N ASN A 91 14.15 9.87 -16.57
CA ASN A 91 14.72 8.76 -17.31
C ASN A 91 13.71 8.22 -18.34
N PRO A 92 13.58 8.87 -19.50
CA PRO A 92 12.63 8.45 -20.52
C PRO A 92 12.89 7.00 -20.97
N GLY A 93 11.85 6.17 -20.88
CA GLY A 93 11.93 4.74 -21.22
C GLY A 93 12.25 3.83 -20.04
N ALA A 94 12.39 4.36 -18.82
CA ALA A 94 12.43 3.57 -17.59
C ALA A 94 11.14 2.73 -17.47
N LYS A 95 11.30 1.46 -17.10
CA LYS A 95 10.19 0.53 -16.89
C LYS A 95 10.36 -0.26 -15.59
N PRO A 96 9.27 -0.72 -14.95
CA PRO A 96 9.33 -1.50 -13.72
C PRO A 96 10.28 -2.70 -13.80
N GLU A 97 10.36 -3.39 -14.95
CA GLU A 97 11.19 -4.59 -15.09
C GLU A 97 12.70 -4.33 -15.04
N THR A 98 13.10 -3.06 -15.12
CA THR A 98 14.51 -2.63 -15.20
C THR A 98 14.87 -1.57 -14.17
N ASP A 99 13.90 -1.18 -13.33
CA ASP A 99 14.04 -0.11 -12.38
C ASP A 99 13.32 -0.49 -11.07
N ASP A 100 14.11 -0.95 -10.09
CA ASP A 100 13.65 -1.44 -8.79
C ASP A 100 12.72 -0.46 -8.07
N ALA A 101 12.89 0.86 -8.27
CA ALA A 101 12.03 1.82 -7.61
C ALA A 101 10.68 1.98 -8.31
N LEU A 102 10.62 1.80 -9.63
CA LEU A 102 9.36 1.71 -10.37
C LEU A 102 8.63 0.41 -10.03
N GLU A 103 9.36 -0.71 -9.92
CA GLU A 103 8.79 -1.97 -9.44
C GLU A 103 8.21 -1.83 -8.03
N LEU A 104 8.97 -1.25 -7.09
CA LEU A 104 8.51 -1.01 -5.73
C LEU A 104 7.26 -0.11 -5.72
N ALA A 105 7.25 0.95 -6.53
CA ALA A 105 6.13 1.86 -6.64
C ALA A 105 4.87 1.15 -7.17
N GLU A 106 5.01 0.29 -8.18
CA GLU A 106 3.92 -0.53 -8.72
C GLU A 106 3.35 -1.46 -7.65
N ILE A 107 4.20 -2.16 -6.92
CA ILE A 107 3.79 -3.04 -5.80
C ILE A 107 3.04 -2.24 -4.73
N MET A 108 3.58 -1.09 -4.31
CA MET A 108 2.90 -0.24 -3.31
C MET A 108 1.53 0.25 -3.83
N ARG A 109 1.43 0.63 -5.11
CA ARG A 109 0.17 1.10 -5.71
C ARG A 109 -0.89 0.00 -5.75
N ILE A 110 -0.49 -1.23 -6.04
CA ILE A 110 -1.35 -2.42 -6.02
C ILE A 110 -1.85 -2.69 -4.60
N LEU A 111 -0.96 -2.74 -3.61
CA LEU A 111 -1.32 -3.01 -2.22
C LEU A 111 -2.29 -1.95 -1.66
N ILE A 112 -2.10 -0.67 -2.00
CA ILE A 112 -3.03 0.39 -1.63
C ILE A 112 -4.40 0.15 -2.27
N SER A 113 -4.45 -0.25 -3.54
CA SER A 113 -5.71 -0.47 -4.28
C SER A 113 -6.50 -1.67 -3.73
N ASP A 114 -5.80 -2.74 -3.32
CA ASP A 114 -6.41 -3.91 -2.67
C ASP A 114 -7.03 -3.53 -1.31
N LEU A 115 -6.30 -2.75 -0.51
CA LEU A 115 -6.81 -2.25 0.77
C LEU A 115 -7.97 -1.28 0.60
N GLU A 116 -7.90 -0.36 -0.37
CA GLU A 116 -9.03 0.52 -0.71
C GLU A 116 -10.27 -0.29 -1.07
N SER A 117 -10.13 -1.31 -1.92
CA SER A 117 -11.23 -2.21 -2.31
C SER A 117 -11.88 -2.90 -1.11
N SER A 118 -11.05 -3.41 -0.19
CA SER A 118 -11.52 -4.03 1.06
C SER A 118 -12.29 -3.06 1.96
N ILE A 119 -11.85 -1.80 2.04
CA ILE A 119 -12.55 -0.77 2.81
C ILE A 119 -13.87 -0.40 2.14
N ILE A 120 -13.91 -0.25 0.80
CA ILE A 120 -15.16 0.04 0.09
C ILE A 120 -16.17 -1.10 0.34
N GLN A 121 -15.75 -2.36 0.26
CA GLN A 121 -16.63 -3.49 0.56
C GLN A 121 -17.13 -3.43 2.02
N SER A 122 -16.26 -3.12 2.98
CA SER A 122 -16.65 -2.98 4.39
C SER A 122 -17.70 -1.88 4.61
N ARG A 123 -17.59 -0.77 3.88
CA ARG A 123 -18.58 0.32 3.92
C ARG A 123 -19.91 -0.12 3.31
N VAL A 124 -19.90 -0.82 2.18
CA VAL A 124 -21.10 -1.39 1.55
C VAL A 124 -21.80 -2.40 2.47
N ASP A 125 -21.05 -3.34 3.05
CA ASP A 125 -21.57 -4.35 3.98
C ASP A 125 -22.21 -3.70 5.21
N THR A 126 -21.57 -2.65 5.74
CA THR A 126 -22.08 -1.90 6.89
C THR A 126 -23.42 -1.25 6.58
N LEU A 127 -23.57 -0.66 5.39
CA LEU A 127 -24.81 -0.02 4.97
C LEU A 127 -25.93 -1.03 4.74
N TYR A 128 -25.62 -2.14 4.07
CA TYR A 128 -26.59 -3.20 3.81
C TYR A 128 -27.18 -3.75 5.11
N LYS A 129 -26.32 -3.98 6.11
CA LYS A 129 -26.74 -4.37 7.48
C LYS A 129 -27.59 -3.29 8.14
N SER A 130 -27.25 -2.01 7.97
CA SER A 130 -27.97 -0.90 8.59
C SER A 130 -29.36 -0.65 8.02
N MET A 131 -29.58 -1.03 6.77
CA MET A 131 -30.85 -0.85 6.06
C MET A 131 -31.78 -2.07 6.18
N GLU A 132 -31.39 -3.10 6.94
CA GLU A 132 -32.12 -4.38 7.09
C GLU A 132 -32.55 -5.00 5.75
N LEU A 133 -31.77 -4.77 4.69
CA LEU A 133 -32.13 -5.24 3.35
C LEU A 133 -32.09 -6.78 3.32
N PRO A 134 -33.09 -7.44 2.73
CA PRO A 134 -33.07 -8.88 2.55
C PRO A 134 -31.93 -9.29 1.61
N GLY A 135 -31.20 -10.35 1.98
CA GLY A 135 -30.11 -10.91 1.17
C GLY A 135 -28.70 -10.51 1.63
N LYS A 136 -27.69 -10.85 0.82
CA LYS A 136 -26.29 -10.48 1.06
C LYS A 136 -25.98 -9.16 0.35
N ALA A 137 -25.09 -8.37 0.95
CA ALA A 137 -24.57 -7.17 0.31
C ALA A 137 -23.92 -7.53 -1.04
N PRO A 138 -24.11 -6.72 -2.08
CA PRO A 138 -23.44 -6.93 -3.36
C PRO A 138 -21.92 -6.85 -3.15
N GLN A 139 -21.20 -7.81 -3.71
CA GLN A 139 -19.75 -7.74 -3.79
C GLN A 139 -19.39 -6.79 -4.94
N LEU A 140 -18.54 -5.79 -4.65
CA LEU A 140 -18.10 -4.82 -5.65
C LEU A 140 -17.11 -5.40 -6.66
N LEU A 141 -16.36 -6.42 -6.25
CA LEU A 141 -15.80 -7.39 -7.18
C LEU A 141 -16.81 -8.54 -7.27
N GLU A 142 -17.35 -8.80 -8.46
CA GLU A 142 -17.75 -10.18 -8.76
C GLU A 142 -16.56 -11.05 -8.39
N SER A 143 -16.76 -12.11 -7.61
CA SER A 143 -15.72 -13.03 -7.18
C SER A 143 -15.12 -13.76 -8.39
N ALA A 144 -14.33 -13.07 -9.20
CA ALA A 144 -13.38 -13.66 -10.08
C ALA A 144 -12.22 -14.06 -9.17
N ASN A 145 -12.08 -15.37 -8.94
CA ASN A 145 -10.86 -15.99 -8.45
C ASN A 145 -9.69 -15.75 -9.42
N LYS A 146 -9.31 -14.48 -9.60
CA LYS A 146 -8.06 -14.03 -10.18
C LYS A 146 -7.68 -12.77 -9.43
N PRO A 147 -6.66 -12.79 -8.57
CA PRO A 147 -6.03 -11.54 -8.18
C PRO A 147 -5.69 -10.80 -9.48
N SER A 148 -6.00 -9.50 -9.54
CA SER A 148 -5.66 -8.66 -10.71
C SER A 148 -4.14 -8.53 -10.89
N VAL A 149 -3.38 -9.03 -9.92
CA VAL A 149 -1.97 -9.38 -10.04
C VAL A 149 -1.90 -10.85 -10.44
N ASP A 150 -1.20 -11.15 -11.52
CA ASP A 150 -0.83 -12.51 -11.84
C ASP A 150 -0.09 -13.10 -10.63
N GLN A 151 -0.75 -14.01 -9.90
CA GLN A 151 -0.22 -14.58 -8.66
C GLN A 151 1.15 -15.21 -8.92
N GLU A 152 1.38 -15.72 -10.14
CA GLU A 152 2.68 -16.21 -10.59
C GLU A 152 3.74 -15.11 -10.66
N LYS A 153 3.41 -13.87 -11.03
CA LYS A 153 4.37 -12.75 -11.00
C LYS A 153 4.72 -12.35 -9.58
N LEU A 154 3.74 -12.25 -8.68
CA LEU A 154 3.99 -11.93 -7.28
C LEU A 154 4.81 -13.03 -6.60
N ASP A 155 4.47 -14.29 -6.86
CA ASP A 155 5.19 -15.45 -6.34
C ASP A 155 6.59 -15.56 -6.94
N ALA A 156 6.77 -15.27 -8.24
CA ALA A 156 8.08 -15.24 -8.89
C ALA A 156 9.00 -14.16 -8.32
N LEU A 157 8.48 -12.95 -8.04
CA LEU A 157 9.22 -11.88 -7.36
C LEU A 157 9.59 -12.25 -5.91
N LEU A 158 8.70 -12.96 -5.21
CA LEU A 158 8.98 -13.48 -3.87
C LEU A 158 10.00 -14.64 -3.88
N PHE A 159 10.04 -15.45 -4.95
CA PHE A 159 10.97 -16.57 -5.12
C PHE A 159 12.35 -16.12 -5.62
N SER A 160 12.44 -15.16 -6.54
CA SER A 160 13.73 -14.60 -7.00
C SER A 160 14.52 -13.97 -5.84
N LYS A 161 13.82 -13.38 -4.87
CA LYS A 161 14.41 -12.85 -3.63
C LYS A 161 14.95 -13.94 -2.68
N LYS A 162 14.52 -15.19 -2.82
CA LYS A 162 15.01 -16.33 -2.01
C LYS A 162 16.27 -16.97 -2.60
N THR A 163 16.47 -16.93 -3.92
CA THR A 163 17.62 -17.54 -4.60
C THR A 163 18.90 -16.70 -4.58
N GLU A 164 18.82 -15.40 -4.28
CA GLU A 164 20.01 -14.52 -4.17
C GLU A 164 20.81 -14.65 -2.87
N ARG A 165 20.39 -15.52 -1.93
CA ARG A 165 21.21 -15.81 -0.74
C ARG A 165 22.40 -16.69 -1.09
N LYS A 166 23.54 -16.05 -1.35
CA LYS A 166 24.84 -16.71 -1.52
C LYS A 166 25.11 -17.72 -0.38
N PRO A 167 25.60 -18.94 -0.69
CA PRO A 167 25.95 -19.91 0.34
C PRO A 167 27.15 -19.42 1.15
N ARG A 168 27.05 -19.47 2.48
CA ARG A 168 28.16 -19.22 3.42
C ARG A 168 29.29 -20.21 3.11
N LYS A 169 30.48 -19.71 2.79
CA LYS A 169 31.71 -20.52 2.69
C LYS A 169 31.93 -21.22 4.03
N MET A 170 31.77 -22.55 4.08
CA MET A 170 32.19 -23.35 5.23
C MET A 170 33.72 -23.37 5.29
N GLY A 171 34.27 -22.77 6.34
CA GLY A 171 35.70 -22.85 6.65
C GLY A 171 36.06 -24.26 7.14
N TYR A 172 37.03 -24.89 6.49
CA TYR A 172 37.64 -26.15 6.91
C TYR A 172 38.26 -26.00 8.32
N LYS A 173 37.80 -26.80 9.29
CA LYS A 173 38.54 -27.02 10.54
C LYS A 173 39.43 -28.27 10.38
N LYS A 174 40.74 -28.07 10.56
CA LYS A 174 41.74 -29.15 10.64
C LYS A 174 41.49 -30.04 11.87
N PRO A 175 41.80 -31.35 11.81
CA PRO A 175 41.73 -32.23 12.97
C PRO A 175 42.94 -32.02 13.89
N PHE A 176 42.70 -32.00 15.20
CA PHE A 176 43.74 -32.05 16.21
C PHE A 176 44.02 -33.51 16.58
N LEU A 177 45.31 -33.85 16.63
CA LEU A 177 45.88 -35.05 17.24
C LEU A 177 45.56 -35.13 18.73
#